data_AF-A0A7V8YR83-F1
#
_entry.id   AF-A0A7V8YR83-F1
#
_cell.length_a   1.000
_cell.length_b   1.000
_cell.length_c   1.000
_cell.angle_alpha   90.00
_cell.angle_beta   90.00
_cell.angle_gamma   90.00
#
_symmetry.space_group_name_H-M   'P 1'
#
loop_
_entity.id
_entity.type
_entity.pdbx_description
1 polymer ?
#
loop_
_entity_poly.entity_id
_entity_poly.type
_entity_poly.pdbx_seq_one_letter_code
_entity_poly.pdbx_strand_id
1 'polypeptide(L)'
;MVVLASSPYAIRYATENRPYSLQILLVLLGWLALCGALERPGLAPLAAVAAVTGLLLYTQYWSMWLLAIVGVCLVWRAVRGEALADRQAARSAIVAIVAGGLTFLPWVPTFLYQAANTGTPWGERILPTAGFSIAAYEFAGGQRHSEATALLVPLLVLALLAIFGRALDARRVELDLRTRPGVRLQAAVLVAALLLGLLASYAGGTTFAGRYAAGLFPLFVMVVAFGFTVFADARVRYVALALVAALGLVGGVRNLVENRTQAAQAAAVIRAEAEPGDVVVYCPDQVGPDVSRLLRDEEGLEQLTFPDGDPPEFVDWVDYQERIDRADTQAFAAEVLERAGETHTVWFVIAPGYRNFEGECEAIGAGLSAGRPGARTRVAPDDQFFEFQGLIEYPKP
;
A
#
# COMPACT_ATOMS: atom_id res chain seq x y z
N MET A 1 12.11 -18.24 -0.88
CA MET A 1 10.88 -18.68 -0.19
C MET A 1 10.88 -18.31 1.28
N VAL A 2 11.84 -18.77 2.10
CA VAL A 2 11.88 -18.43 3.54
C VAL A 2 11.79 -16.92 3.80
N VAL A 3 12.65 -16.11 3.18
CA VAL A 3 12.63 -14.63 3.33
C VAL A 3 11.27 -14.01 2.97
N LEU A 4 10.61 -14.51 1.93
CA LEU A 4 9.28 -14.02 1.51
C LEU A 4 8.22 -14.38 2.55
N ALA A 5 8.18 -15.65 2.96
CA ALA A 5 7.18 -16.19 3.88
C ALA A 5 7.31 -15.61 5.30
N SER A 6 8.52 -15.27 5.72
CA SER A 6 8.78 -14.64 7.01
C SER A 6 8.79 -13.11 6.95
N SER A 7 8.50 -12.47 5.81
CA SER A 7 8.60 -11.02 5.70
C SER A 7 7.39 -10.35 6.35
N PRO A 8 7.60 -9.36 7.24
CA PRO A 8 6.49 -8.60 7.83
C PRO A 8 5.71 -7.81 6.78
N TYR A 9 6.35 -7.34 5.71
CA TYR A 9 5.69 -6.68 4.57
C TYR A 9 4.73 -7.64 3.85
N ALA A 10 5.18 -8.86 3.55
CA ALA A 10 4.35 -9.87 2.90
C ALA A 10 3.19 -10.33 3.82
N ILE A 11 3.48 -10.57 5.10
CA ILE A 11 2.47 -10.94 6.11
C ILE A 11 1.42 -9.84 6.22
N ARG A 12 1.82 -8.58 6.30
CA ARG A 12 0.90 -7.44 6.37
C ARG A 12 -0.10 -7.45 5.21
N TYR A 13 0.39 -7.43 3.98
CA TYR A 13 -0.51 -7.37 2.82
C TYR A 13 -1.26 -8.67 2.53
N ALA A 14 -0.85 -9.79 3.12
CA ALA A 14 -1.65 -11.03 3.10
C ALA A 14 -2.89 -10.94 3.99
N THR A 15 -2.92 -10.00 4.95
CA THR A 15 -4.05 -9.76 5.86
C THR A 15 -4.91 -8.55 5.49
N GLU A 16 -4.57 -7.85 4.41
CA GLU A 16 -5.34 -6.71 3.89
C GLU A 16 -6.11 -7.15 2.64
N ASN A 17 -7.39 -6.77 2.51
CA ASN A 17 -8.15 -6.97 1.26
C ASN A 17 -7.77 -5.90 0.23
N ARG A 18 -6.49 -5.88 -0.16
CA ARG A 18 -5.87 -4.91 -1.08
C ARG A 18 -5.08 -5.65 -2.16
N PRO A 19 -4.83 -5.04 -3.33
CA PRO A 19 -4.24 -5.74 -4.48
C PRO A 19 -2.75 -6.11 -4.31
N TYR A 20 -2.08 -5.68 -3.25
CA TYR A 20 -0.62 -5.78 -3.13
C TYR A 20 -0.09 -7.21 -3.08
N SER A 21 -0.80 -8.14 -2.43
CA SER A 21 -0.44 -9.56 -2.45
C SER A 21 -0.56 -10.18 -3.84
N LEU A 22 -1.62 -9.81 -4.58
CA LEU A 22 -1.78 -10.20 -5.97
C LEU A 22 -0.67 -9.59 -6.84
N GLN A 23 -0.30 -8.33 -6.61
CA GLN A 23 0.79 -7.67 -7.35
C GLN A 23 2.15 -8.36 -7.14
N ILE A 24 2.47 -8.73 -5.89
CA ILE A 24 3.67 -9.52 -5.55
C ILE A 24 3.69 -10.84 -6.33
N LEU A 25 2.56 -11.56 -6.35
CA LEU A 25 2.42 -12.81 -7.11
C LEU A 25 2.61 -12.58 -8.62
N LEU A 26 1.93 -11.58 -9.19
CA LEU A 26 2.00 -11.28 -10.62
C LEU A 26 3.43 -10.92 -11.06
N VAL A 27 4.19 -10.19 -10.26
CA VAL A 27 5.59 -9.88 -10.58
C VAL A 27 6.48 -11.12 -10.52
N LEU A 28 6.25 -12.04 -9.57
CA LEU A 28 6.96 -13.33 -9.54
C LEU A 28 6.62 -14.19 -10.77
N LEU A 29 5.35 -14.26 -11.16
CA LEU A 29 4.91 -14.97 -12.36
C LEU A 29 5.47 -14.32 -13.62
N GLY A 30 5.47 -12.99 -13.70
CA GLY A 30 6.03 -12.22 -14.81
C GLY A 30 7.54 -12.42 -14.93
N TRP A 31 8.25 -12.47 -13.80
CA TRP A 31 9.67 -12.81 -13.76
C TRP A 31 9.93 -14.21 -14.35
N LEU A 32 9.20 -15.23 -13.89
CA LEU A 32 9.34 -16.60 -14.39
C LEU A 32 8.97 -16.72 -15.87
N ALA A 33 7.87 -16.08 -16.29
CA ALA A 33 7.41 -16.07 -17.68
C ALA A 33 8.43 -15.39 -18.60
N LEU A 34 9.02 -14.28 -18.16
CA LEU A 34 10.04 -13.56 -18.91
C LEU A 34 11.35 -14.36 -19.00
N CYS A 35 11.79 -14.99 -17.92
CA CYS A 35 12.92 -15.93 -17.96
C CYS A 35 12.67 -17.06 -18.97
N GLY A 36 11.51 -17.71 -18.89
CA GLY A 36 11.11 -18.76 -19.83
C GLY A 36 11.08 -18.27 -21.28
N ALA A 37 10.54 -17.08 -21.52
CA ALA A 37 10.47 -16.48 -22.86
C ALA A 37 11.86 -16.13 -23.43
N LEU A 38 12.81 -15.75 -22.57
CA LEU A 38 14.18 -15.42 -22.97
C LEU A 38 15.05 -16.66 -23.17
N GLU A 39 14.84 -17.71 -22.39
CA GLU A 39 15.58 -18.98 -22.49
C GLU A 39 15.08 -19.86 -23.65
N ARG A 40 13.75 -19.97 -23.79
CA ARG A 40 13.07 -20.80 -24.80
C ARG A 40 11.87 -20.05 -25.36
N PRO A 41 12.08 -19.12 -26.32
CA PRO A 41 10.98 -18.38 -26.93
C PRO A 41 9.94 -19.33 -27.51
N GLY A 42 8.67 -19.13 -27.15
CA GLY A 42 7.56 -19.96 -27.58
C GLY A 42 6.23 -19.29 -27.25
N LEU A 43 5.15 -19.78 -27.85
CA LEU A 43 3.82 -19.19 -27.67
C LEU A 43 3.37 -19.15 -26.20
N ALA A 44 3.59 -20.24 -25.46
CA ALA A 44 3.19 -20.32 -24.06
C ALA A 44 3.88 -19.29 -23.14
N PRO A 45 5.22 -19.20 -23.06
CA PRO A 45 5.87 -18.20 -22.21
C PRO A 45 5.60 -16.77 -22.69
N LEU A 46 5.50 -16.52 -24.00
CA LEU A 46 5.16 -15.19 -24.53
C LEU A 46 3.71 -14.78 -24.21
N ALA A 47 2.75 -15.70 -24.32
CA ALA A 47 1.37 -15.46 -23.91
C ALA A 47 1.28 -15.21 -22.40
N ALA A 48 2.07 -15.91 -21.59
CA ALA A 48 2.16 -15.65 -20.16
C ALA A 48 2.73 -14.25 -19.85
N VAL A 49 3.78 -13.81 -20.57
CA VAL A 49 4.31 -12.43 -20.45
C VAL A 49 3.24 -11.40 -20.81
N ALA A 50 2.51 -11.60 -21.90
CA ALA A 50 1.43 -10.70 -22.31
C ALA A 50 0.29 -10.64 -21.29
N ALA A 51 -0.17 -11.80 -20.82
CA ALA A 51 -1.24 -11.91 -19.82
C ALA A 51 -0.85 -11.24 -18.50
N VAL A 52 0.34 -11.53 -17.96
CA VAL A 52 0.83 -10.92 -16.72
C VAL A 52 1.01 -9.42 -16.88
N THR A 53 1.49 -8.95 -18.05
CA THR A 53 1.61 -7.51 -18.33
C THR A 53 0.26 -6.81 -18.23
N GLY A 54 -0.78 -7.36 -18.88
CA GLY A 54 -2.15 -6.82 -18.76
C GLY A 54 -2.65 -6.82 -17.33
N LEU A 55 -2.54 -7.95 -16.63
CA LEU A 55 -2.97 -8.09 -15.23
C LEU A 55 -2.26 -7.10 -14.30
N LEU A 56 -0.95 -6.87 -14.48
CA LEU A 56 -0.18 -5.90 -13.70
C LEU A 56 -0.70 -4.48 -13.88
N LEU A 57 -1.06 -4.08 -15.11
CA LEU A 57 -1.60 -2.76 -15.42
C LEU A 57 -2.99 -2.55 -14.82
N TYR A 58 -3.84 -3.58 -14.87
CA TYR A 58 -5.18 -3.56 -14.26
C TYR A 58 -5.15 -3.62 -12.72
N THR A 59 -4.06 -4.13 -12.14
CA THR A 59 -3.94 -4.27 -10.68
C THR A 59 -3.47 -2.97 -10.03
N GLN A 60 -2.45 -2.31 -10.60
CA GLN A 60 -1.87 -1.10 -10.02
C GLN A 60 -1.01 -0.32 -11.02
N TYR A 61 -1.23 0.99 -11.14
CA TYR A 61 -0.55 1.85 -12.12
C TYR A 61 0.96 1.99 -11.90
N TRP A 62 1.48 1.76 -10.68
CA TRP A 62 2.92 1.70 -10.42
C TRP A 62 3.64 0.59 -11.21
N SER A 63 2.91 -0.43 -11.68
CA SER A 63 3.45 -1.46 -12.58
C SER A 63 3.96 -0.88 -13.90
N MET A 64 3.45 0.28 -14.34
CA MET A 64 3.93 0.96 -15.56
C MET A 64 5.42 1.29 -15.47
N TRP A 65 5.92 1.71 -14.30
CA TRP A 65 7.34 2.04 -14.10
C TRP A 65 8.23 0.81 -14.16
N LEU A 66 7.78 -0.31 -13.58
CA LEU A 66 8.45 -1.60 -13.69
C LEU A 66 8.52 -2.05 -15.15
N LEU A 67 7.39 -2.05 -15.86
CA LEU A 67 7.30 -2.47 -17.26
C LEU A 67 8.13 -1.57 -18.18
N ALA A 68 8.18 -0.26 -17.93
CA ALA A 68 9.02 0.67 -18.67
C ALA A 68 10.51 0.32 -18.54
N ILE A 69 10.99 0.09 -17.32
CA ILE A 69 12.40 -0.29 -17.09
C ILE A 69 12.73 -1.67 -17.66
N VAL A 70 11.84 -2.65 -17.49
CA VAL A 70 11.98 -3.97 -18.12
C VAL A 70 12.04 -3.84 -19.65
N GLY A 71 11.17 -3.02 -20.23
CA GLY A 71 11.15 -2.70 -21.67
C GLY A 71 12.47 -2.10 -22.13
N VAL A 72 13.03 -1.13 -21.40
CA VAL A 72 14.35 -0.55 -21.69
C VAL A 72 15.45 -1.62 -21.67
N CYS A 73 15.46 -2.51 -20.66
CA CYS A 73 16.41 -3.62 -20.60
C CYS A 73 16.28 -4.57 -21.80
N LEU A 74 15.05 -4.86 -22.23
CA LEU A 74 14.78 -5.72 -23.39
C LEU A 74 15.18 -5.04 -24.70
N VAL A 75 14.91 -3.75 -24.86
CA VAL A 75 15.38 -2.97 -26.03
C VAL A 75 16.90 -2.98 -26.09
N TRP A 76 17.57 -2.77 -24.95
CA TRP A 76 19.02 -2.87 -24.88
C TRP A 76 19.52 -4.25 -25.30
N ARG A 77 18.92 -5.35 -24.82
CA ARG A 77 19.27 -6.72 -25.26
C ARG A 77 18.97 -6.96 -26.74
N ALA A 78 17.87 -6.44 -27.26
CA ALA A 78 17.48 -6.57 -28.67
C ALA A 78 18.47 -5.90 -29.64
N VAL A 79 19.17 -4.86 -29.17
CA VAL A 79 20.17 -4.09 -29.95
C VAL A 79 21.60 -4.60 -29.70
N ARG A 80 21.95 -4.85 -28.44
CA ARG A 80 23.33 -5.12 -27.99
C ARG A 80 23.61 -6.58 -27.65
N GLY A 81 22.62 -7.47 -27.65
CA GLY A 81 22.82 -8.89 -27.37
C GLY A 81 23.88 -9.51 -28.29
N GLU A 82 24.72 -10.40 -27.79
CA GLU A 82 25.83 -10.95 -28.59
C GLU A 82 25.33 -11.95 -29.64
N ALA A 83 24.43 -12.83 -29.25
CA ALA A 83 23.84 -13.85 -30.12
C ALA A 83 22.56 -13.35 -30.81
N LEU A 84 22.37 -13.75 -32.07
CA LEU A 84 21.14 -13.45 -32.82
C LEU A 84 19.89 -13.98 -32.10
N ALA A 85 19.98 -15.18 -31.52
CA ALA A 85 18.89 -15.80 -30.77
C ALA A 85 18.47 -14.96 -29.54
N ASP A 86 19.43 -14.38 -28.82
CA ASP A 86 19.15 -13.49 -27.67
C ASP A 86 18.41 -12.23 -28.12
N ARG A 87 18.86 -11.61 -29.22
CA ARG A 87 18.19 -10.44 -29.80
C ARG A 87 16.76 -10.76 -30.24
N GLN A 88 16.54 -11.92 -30.86
CA GLN A 88 15.22 -12.38 -31.30
C GLN A 88 14.31 -12.64 -30.09
N ALA A 89 14.79 -13.34 -29.07
CA ALA A 89 14.06 -13.59 -27.83
C ALA A 89 13.63 -12.28 -27.16
N ALA A 90 14.54 -11.31 -27.06
CA ALA A 90 14.24 -9.99 -26.51
C ALA A 90 13.16 -9.24 -27.33
N ARG A 91 13.23 -9.29 -28.67
CA ARG A 91 12.20 -8.69 -29.54
C ARG A 91 10.85 -9.37 -29.36
N SER A 92 10.80 -10.69 -29.27
CA SER A 92 9.56 -11.43 -28.99
C SER A 92 8.96 -11.06 -27.64
N ALA A 93 9.78 -10.92 -26.60
CA ALA A 93 9.33 -10.47 -25.28
C ALA A 93 8.78 -9.04 -25.31
N ILE A 94 9.40 -8.13 -26.08
CA ILE A 94 8.87 -6.77 -26.30
C ILE A 94 7.49 -6.83 -26.95
N VAL A 95 7.32 -7.64 -28.01
CA VAL A 95 6.01 -7.82 -28.67
C VAL A 95 4.97 -8.35 -27.67
N ALA A 96 5.34 -9.29 -26.79
CA ALA A 96 4.45 -9.80 -25.75
C ALA A 96 4.04 -8.72 -24.73
N ILE A 97 4.99 -7.90 -24.26
CA ILE A 97 4.69 -6.77 -23.37
C ILE A 97 3.77 -5.76 -24.06
N VAL A 98 4.04 -5.42 -25.33
CA VAL A 98 3.17 -4.53 -26.11
C VAL A 98 1.77 -5.11 -26.27
N ALA A 99 1.66 -6.40 -26.64
CA ALA A 99 0.37 -7.07 -26.75
C ALA A 99 -0.42 -7.06 -25.43
N GLY A 100 0.25 -7.32 -24.30
CA GLY A 100 -0.34 -7.20 -22.97
C GLY A 100 -0.75 -5.76 -22.64
N GLY A 101 0.08 -4.77 -22.97
CA GLY A 101 -0.23 -3.35 -22.79
C GLY A 101 -1.43 -2.88 -23.60
N LEU A 102 -1.62 -3.40 -24.82
CA LEU A 102 -2.78 -3.09 -25.65
C LEU A 102 -4.10 -3.54 -25.01
N THR A 103 -4.08 -4.54 -24.12
CA THR A 103 -5.29 -4.95 -23.39
C THR A 103 -5.79 -3.85 -22.46
N PHE A 104 -4.94 -2.91 -22.05
CA PHE A 104 -5.31 -1.79 -21.17
C PHE A 104 -5.99 -0.63 -21.93
N LEU A 105 -5.99 -0.62 -23.28
CA LEU A 105 -6.57 0.47 -24.07
C LEU A 105 -8.04 0.79 -23.72
N PRO A 106 -8.94 -0.18 -23.51
CA PRO A 106 -10.32 0.11 -23.11
C PRO A 106 -10.44 0.82 -21.75
N TRP A 107 -9.42 0.73 -20.89
CA TRP A 107 -9.39 1.36 -19.57
C TRP A 107 -8.75 2.76 -19.57
N VAL A 108 -8.10 3.17 -20.67
CA VAL A 108 -7.45 4.48 -20.78
C VAL A 108 -8.38 5.65 -20.43
N PRO A 109 -9.65 5.70 -20.86
CA PRO A 109 -10.55 6.78 -20.46
C PRO A 109 -10.74 6.88 -18.94
N THR A 110 -10.94 5.75 -18.27
CA THR A 110 -11.08 5.69 -16.80
C THR A 110 -9.78 6.08 -16.10
N PHE A 111 -8.63 5.64 -16.61
CA PHE A 111 -7.33 6.05 -16.08
C PHE A 111 -7.13 7.57 -16.16
N LEU A 112 -7.46 8.20 -17.30
CA LEU A 112 -7.34 9.65 -17.47
C LEU A 112 -8.32 10.41 -16.57
N TYR A 113 -9.55 9.90 -16.43
CA TYR A 113 -10.52 10.46 -15.49
C TYR A 113 -10.02 10.38 -14.05
N GLN A 114 -9.51 9.23 -13.61
CA GLN A 114 -8.96 9.06 -12.26
C GLN A 114 -7.73 9.94 -12.01
N ALA A 115 -6.85 10.06 -13.02
CA ALA A 115 -5.68 10.93 -12.91
C ALA A 115 -6.05 12.41 -12.74
N ALA A 116 -7.20 12.83 -13.28
CA ALA A 116 -7.70 14.21 -13.17
C ALA A 116 -8.48 14.47 -11.89
N ASN A 117 -9.33 13.52 -11.44
CA ASN A 117 -10.32 13.77 -10.38
C ASN A 117 -10.07 12.99 -9.08
N THR A 118 -9.32 11.88 -9.11
CA THR A 118 -9.13 10.98 -7.95
C THR A 118 -7.64 10.84 -7.61
N GLY A 119 -6.93 11.97 -7.51
CA GLY A 119 -5.48 11.99 -7.24
C GLY A 119 -5.11 11.43 -5.87
N THR A 120 -4.08 11.99 -5.24
CA THR A 120 -3.71 11.62 -3.86
C THR A 120 -4.00 12.78 -2.90
N PRO A 121 -5.27 13.20 -2.73
CA PRO A 121 -5.60 14.36 -1.89
C PRO A 121 -5.12 14.15 -0.45
N TRP A 122 -5.03 12.92 0.02
CA TRP A 122 -4.57 12.56 1.36
C TRP A 122 -3.05 12.71 1.61
N GLY A 123 -2.23 13.20 0.68
CA GLY A 123 -0.78 13.28 0.90
C GLY A 123 -0.03 14.27 0.01
N GLU A 124 1.20 14.61 0.43
CA GLU A 124 2.05 15.59 -0.27
C GLU A 124 2.99 14.95 -1.27
N ARG A 125 3.56 15.82 -2.11
CA ARG A 125 4.77 15.51 -2.87
C ARG A 125 5.87 15.04 -1.92
N ILE A 126 6.40 13.83 -2.18
CA ILE A 126 7.50 13.25 -1.42
C ILE A 126 8.79 13.32 -2.25
N LEU A 127 9.88 13.79 -1.64
CA LEU A 127 11.21 13.76 -2.25
C LEU A 127 11.60 12.31 -2.59
N PRO A 128 12.18 12.04 -3.78
CA PRO A 128 12.55 10.66 -4.16
C PRO A 128 13.42 9.94 -3.12
N THR A 129 14.35 10.64 -2.47
CA THR A 129 15.19 10.08 -1.39
C THR A 129 14.38 9.63 -0.17
N ALA A 130 13.36 10.40 0.22
CA ALA A 130 12.43 10.02 1.27
C ALA A 130 11.58 8.82 0.85
N GLY A 131 11.11 8.78 -0.41
CA GLY A 131 10.36 7.65 -0.95
C GLY A 131 11.16 6.34 -0.96
N PHE A 132 12.45 6.38 -1.30
CA PHE A 132 13.36 5.24 -1.18
C PHE A 132 13.45 4.74 0.27
N SER A 133 13.60 5.67 1.22
CA SER A 133 13.69 5.35 2.63
C SER A 133 12.39 4.70 3.13
N ILE A 134 11.23 5.27 2.77
CA ILE A 134 9.90 4.70 3.07
C ILE A 134 9.80 3.27 2.54
N ALA A 135 10.13 3.04 1.26
CA ALA A 135 10.06 1.70 0.67
C ALA A 135 10.96 0.70 1.42
N ALA A 136 12.18 1.09 1.78
CA ALA A 136 13.11 0.24 2.51
C ALA A 136 12.60 -0.12 3.92
N TYR A 137 12.12 0.87 4.68
CA TYR A 137 11.54 0.64 6.01
C TYR A 137 10.30 -0.26 5.94
N GLU A 138 9.43 -0.02 4.96
CA GLU A 138 8.20 -0.79 4.77
C GLU A 138 8.52 -2.24 4.45
N PHE A 139 9.49 -2.53 3.56
CA PHE A 139 9.94 -3.90 3.29
C PHE A 139 10.45 -4.65 4.54
N ALA A 140 10.91 -3.91 5.55
CA ALA A 140 11.34 -4.45 6.84
C ALA A 140 10.24 -4.50 7.91
N GLY A 141 9.03 -4.01 7.64
CA GLY A 141 7.88 -4.06 8.55
C GLY A 141 7.30 -2.71 8.97
N GLY A 142 7.80 -1.60 8.40
CA GLY A 142 7.30 -0.24 8.67
C GLY A 142 7.96 0.42 9.88
N GLN A 143 7.68 1.71 10.11
CA GLN A 143 8.41 2.52 11.11
C GLN A 143 7.83 2.48 12.52
N ARG A 144 6.65 1.87 12.72
CA ARG A 144 5.95 1.89 14.02
C ARG A 144 6.66 1.09 15.12
N HIS A 145 7.45 0.10 14.73
CA HIS A 145 8.02 -0.87 15.66
C HIS A 145 9.53 -0.99 15.46
N SER A 146 10.27 -1.02 16.58
CA SER A 146 11.74 -1.11 16.59
C SER A 146 12.27 -2.39 15.92
N GLU A 147 11.48 -3.45 15.95
CA GLU A 147 11.75 -4.77 15.36
C GLU A 147 11.98 -4.67 13.85
N ALA A 148 11.26 -3.76 13.17
CA ALA A 148 11.44 -3.50 11.75
C ALA A 148 12.80 -2.85 11.46
N THR A 149 13.29 -1.97 12.35
CA THR A 149 14.63 -1.39 12.22
C THR A 149 15.71 -2.46 12.41
N ALA A 150 15.51 -3.39 13.35
CA ALA A 150 16.42 -4.52 13.56
C ALA A 150 16.50 -5.46 12.35
N LEU A 151 15.41 -5.63 11.60
CA LEU A 151 15.37 -6.42 10.35
C LEU A 151 15.93 -5.63 9.15
N LEU A 152 15.73 -4.32 9.10
CA LEU A 152 16.16 -3.48 7.98
C LEU A 152 17.67 -3.59 7.73
N VAL A 153 18.47 -3.50 8.80
CA VAL A 153 19.93 -3.55 8.71
C VAL A 153 20.44 -4.84 8.03
N PRO A 154 20.10 -6.06 8.50
CA PRO A 154 20.54 -7.28 7.85
C PRO A 154 19.99 -7.41 6.42
N LEU A 155 18.76 -6.94 6.13
CA LEU A 155 18.24 -6.95 4.75
C LEU A 155 19.08 -6.07 3.81
N LEU A 156 19.42 -4.84 4.23
CA LEU A 156 20.27 -3.94 3.43
C LEU A 156 21.69 -4.48 3.27
N VAL A 157 22.29 -5.01 4.35
CA VAL A 157 23.60 -5.66 4.30
C VAL A 157 23.58 -6.84 3.32
N LEU A 158 22.56 -7.70 3.39
CA LEU A 158 22.42 -8.83 2.45
C LEU A 158 22.21 -8.37 1.01
N ALA A 159 21.46 -7.28 0.78
CA ALA A 159 21.31 -6.72 -0.55
C ALA A 159 22.64 -6.17 -1.11
N LEU A 160 23.43 -5.48 -0.28
CA LEU A 160 24.77 -5.02 -0.65
C LEU A 160 25.72 -6.20 -0.92
N LEU A 161 25.70 -7.23 -0.08
CA LEU A 161 26.47 -8.46 -0.27
C LEU A 161 26.02 -9.23 -1.51
N ALA A 162 24.73 -9.20 -1.87
CA ALA A 162 24.24 -9.79 -3.10
C ALA A 162 24.89 -9.14 -4.32
N ILE A 163 24.96 -7.80 -4.33
CA ILE A 163 25.45 -7.02 -5.46
C ILE A 163 26.98 -7.08 -5.52
N PHE A 164 27.67 -6.89 -4.40
CA PHE A 164 29.13 -6.69 -4.37
C PHE A 164 29.89 -7.85 -3.73
N GLY A 165 29.27 -8.64 -2.86
CA GLY A 165 29.98 -9.63 -2.03
C GLY A 165 30.32 -10.93 -2.78
N ARG A 166 31.60 -11.32 -2.78
CA ARG A 166 32.10 -12.59 -3.29
C ARG A 166 32.78 -13.38 -2.17
N ALA A 167 32.40 -14.64 -1.99
CA ALA A 167 33.06 -15.52 -1.03
C ALA A 167 34.50 -15.81 -1.49
N LEU A 168 35.48 -15.56 -0.63
CA LEU A 168 36.86 -16.02 -0.83
C LEU A 168 37.04 -17.39 -0.17
N ASP A 169 36.53 -17.54 1.05
CA ASP A 169 36.53 -18.77 1.82
C ASP A 169 35.39 -18.75 2.86
N ALA A 170 35.43 -19.69 3.81
CA ALA A 170 34.42 -19.82 4.86
C ALA A 170 34.32 -18.61 5.81
N ARG A 171 35.31 -17.73 5.87
CA ARG A 171 35.40 -16.62 6.83
C ARG A 171 35.56 -15.25 6.17
N ARG A 172 35.93 -15.19 4.89
CA ARG A 172 36.26 -13.95 4.19
C ARG A 172 35.36 -13.71 2.99
N VAL A 173 34.87 -12.47 2.92
CA VAL A 173 34.07 -11.93 1.83
C VAL A 173 34.81 -10.74 1.24
N GLU A 174 34.98 -10.75 -0.07
CA GLU A 174 35.52 -9.63 -0.85
C GLU A 174 34.37 -8.81 -1.45
N LEU A 175 34.50 -7.49 -1.52
CA LEU A 175 33.54 -6.61 -2.19
C LEU A 175 34.07 -6.25 -3.59
N ASP A 176 33.45 -6.80 -4.63
CA ASP A 176 33.75 -6.52 -6.02
C ASP A 176 32.84 -5.42 -6.58
N LEU A 177 33.41 -4.25 -6.86
CA LEU A 177 32.71 -3.09 -7.40
C LEU A 177 32.17 -3.31 -8.82
N ARG A 178 32.62 -4.35 -9.54
CA ARG A 178 32.06 -4.72 -10.85
C ARG A 178 30.68 -5.36 -10.76
N THR A 179 30.19 -5.60 -9.55
CA THR A 179 28.91 -6.24 -9.23
C THR A 179 28.80 -7.68 -9.72
N ARG A 180 27.85 -8.44 -9.17
CA ARG A 180 27.64 -9.85 -9.49
C ARG A 180 26.65 -10.04 -10.64
N PRO A 181 27.06 -10.67 -11.77
CA PRO A 181 26.20 -10.85 -12.94
C PRO A 181 24.86 -11.55 -12.66
N GLY A 182 24.82 -12.46 -11.68
CA GLY A 182 23.60 -13.22 -11.35
C GLY A 182 22.46 -12.41 -10.74
N VAL A 183 22.72 -11.20 -10.23
CA VAL A 183 21.71 -10.37 -9.55
C VAL A 183 21.70 -8.90 -9.96
N ARG A 184 22.77 -8.42 -10.63
CA ARG A 184 22.92 -7.00 -11.00
C ARG A 184 21.74 -6.45 -11.79
N LEU A 185 21.12 -7.26 -12.66
CA LEU A 185 20.01 -6.81 -13.49
C LEU A 185 18.75 -6.63 -12.64
N GLN A 186 18.46 -7.56 -11.73
CA GLN A 186 17.34 -7.49 -10.80
C GLN A 186 17.47 -6.30 -9.87
N ALA A 187 18.68 -6.08 -9.33
CA ALA A 187 19.00 -4.92 -8.50
C ALA A 187 18.86 -3.61 -9.30
N ALA A 188 19.36 -3.55 -10.53
CA ALA A 188 19.23 -2.38 -11.40
C ALA A 188 17.77 -2.08 -11.74
N VAL A 189 16.97 -3.09 -12.10
CA VAL A 189 15.53 -2.93 -12.38
C VAL A 189 14.78 -2.45 -11.14
N LEU A 190 15.04 -3.05 -9.97
CA LEU A 190 14.46 -2.64 -8.69
C LEU A 190 14.71 -1.14 -8.42
N VAL A 191 15.97 -0.71 -8.48
CA VAL A 191 16.35 0.68 -8.17
C VAL A 191 15.84 1.64 -9.24
N ALA A 192 15.99 1.31 -10.52
CA ALA A 192 15.59 2.19 -11.61
C ALA A 192 14.07 2.34 -11.70
N ALA A 193 13.30 1.27 -11.46
CA ALA A 193 11.83 1.35 -11.48
C ALA A 193 11.29 2.16 -10.30
N LEU A 194 11.87 1.97 -9.11
CA LEU A 194 11.51 2.78 -7.94
C LEU A 194 11.86 4.25 -8.16
N LEU A 195 13.08 4.53 -8.65
CA LEU A 195 13.51 5.89 -8.94
C LEU A 195 12.63 6.57 -10.00
N LEU A 196 12.33 5.88 -11.10
CA LEU A 196 11.47 6.41 -12.15
C LEU A 196 10.07 6.75 -11.63
N GLY A 197 9.46 5.83 -10.87
CA GLY A 197 8.15 6.07 -10.27
C GLY A 197 8.16 7.22 -9.26
N LEU A 198 9.19 7.31 -8.42
CA LEU A 198 9.33 8.40 -7.46
C LEU A 198 9.58 9.76 -8.13
N LEU A 199 10.39 9.81 -9.19
CA LEU A 199 10.61 11.03 -9.97
C LEU A 199 9.32 11.47 -10.66
N ALA A 200 8.55 10.53 -11.23
CA ALA A 200 7.26 10.81 -11.84
C ALA A 200 6.24 11.31 -10.80
N SER A 201 6.15 10.67 -9.63
CA SER A 201 5.29 11.13 -8.54
C SER A 201 5.67 12.52 -8.06
N TYR A 202 6.98 12.79 -7.87
CA TYR A 202 7.49 14.08 -7.48
C TYR A 202 7.14 15.18 -8.50
N ALA A 203 7.40 14.92 -9.78
CA ALA A 203 7.09 15.85 -10.87
C ALA A 203 5.57 16.10 -11.01
N GLY A 204 4.76 15.06 -10.84
CA GLY A 204 3.30 15.14 -10.89
C GLY A 204 2.65 15.70 -9.62
N GLY A 205 3.42 16.04 -8.57
CA GLY A 205 2.87 16.54 -7.32
C GLY A 205 2.04 15.52 -6.53
N THR A 206 2.25 14.22 -6.77
CA THR A 206 1.51 13.14 -6.10
C THR A 206 2.31 12.55 -4.95
N THR A 207 1.61 11.93 -4.01
CA THR A 207 2.23 11.27 -2.85
C THR A 207 2.74 9.87 -3.16
N PHE A 208 3.57 9.35 -2.25
CA PHE A 208 4.08 7.97 -2.28
C PHE A 208 3.81 7.28 -0.95
N ALA A 209 3.19 6.11 -1.01
CA ALA A 209 3.06 5.22 0.14
C ALA A 209 3.89 3.94 -0.10
N GLY A 210 4.50 3.37 0.93
CA GLY A 210 5.36 2.18 0.78
C GLY A 210 4.67 0.95 0.19
N ARG A 211 3.34 0.86 0.34
CA ARG A 211 2.50 -0.14 -0.35
C ARG A 211 2.61 -0.07 -1.87
N TYR A 212 2.92 1.10 -2.44
CA TYR A 212 3.10 1.26 -3.88
C TYR A 212 4.34 0.53 -4.41
N ALA A 213 5.32 0.25 -3.54
CA ALA A 213 6.50 -0.54 -3.87
C ALA A 213 6.25 -2.07 -3.88
N ALA A 214 5.02 -2.54 -3.67
CA ALA A 214 4.71 -3.98 -3.61
C ALA A 214 5.12 -4.72 -4.89
N GLY A 215 4.93 -4.11 -6.07
CA GLY A 215 5.41 -4.66 -7.34
C GLY A 215 6.94 -4.75 -7.47
N LEU A 216 7.70 -4.10 -6.60
CA LEU A 216 9.16 -4.15 -6.59
C LEU A 216 9.71 -5.08 -5.50
N PHE A 217 8.88 -5.39 -4.50
CA PHE A 217 9.24 -6.24 -3.37
C PHE A 217 9.75 -7.64 -3.78
N PRO A 218 9.18 -8.35 -4.78
CA PRO A 218 9.75 -9.61 -5.26
C PRO A 218 11.20 -9.51 -5.73
N LEU A 219 11.55 -8.45 -6.45
CA LEU A 219 12.93 -8.22 -6.90
C LEU A 219 13.86 -8.01 -5.71
N PHE A 220 13.42 -7.21 -4.73
CA PHE A 220 14.15 -7.01 -3.48
C PHE A 220 14.39 -8.32 -2.72
N VAL A 221 13.36 -9.14 -2.55
CA VAL A 221 13.49 -10.46 -1.89
C VAL A 221 14.45 -11.38 -2.65
N MET A 222 14.42 -11.37 -3.99
CA MET A 222 15.38 -12.14 -4.79
C MET A 222 16.81 -11.64 -4.60
N VAL A 223 17.02 -10.32 -4.56
CA VAL A 223 18.33 -9.71 -4.29
C VAL A 223 18.83 -10.14 -2.90
N VAL A 224 18.01 -9.98 -1.86
CA VAL A 224 18.35 -10.41 -0.49
C VAL A 224 18.63 -11.92 -0.42
N ALA A 225 17.78 -12.73 -1.07
CA ALA A 225 17.96 -14.18 -1.11
C ALA A 225 19.30 -14.58 -1.75
N PHE A 226 19.69 -13.87 -2.81
CA PHE A 226 21.00 -14.05 -3.45
C PHE A 226 22.16 -13.60 -2.53
N GLY A 227 21.94 -12.63 -1.66
CA GLY A 227 22.91 -12.19 -0.64
C GLY A 227 23.42 -13.33 0.25
N PHE A 228 22.56 -14.29 0.61
CA PHE A 228 22.96 -15.45 1.40
C PHE A 228 23.97 -16.37 0.70
N THR A 229 24.10 -16.30 -0.63
CA THR A 229 25.07 -17.11 -1.38
C THR A 229 26.52 -16.68 -1.15
N VAL A 230 26.74 -15.53 -0.50
CA VAL A 230 28.07 -15.04 -0.11
C VAL A 230 28.69 -15.87 1.02
N PHE A 231 27.87 -16.53 1.85
CA PHE A 231 28.38 -17.37 2.92
C PHE A 231 28.75 -18.75 2.36
N ALA A 232 30.04 -19.01 2.21
CA ALA A 232 30.55 -20.31 1.76
C ALA A 232 30.30 -21.42 2.80
N ASP A 233 30.35 -21.09 4.09
CA ASP A 233 29.97 -22.01 5.16
C ASP A 233 28.44 -22.11 5.26
N ALA A 234 27.92 -23.33 5.04
CA ALA A 234 26.49 -23.60 5.09
C ALA A 234 25.89 -23.29 6.48
N ARG A 235 26.62 -23.49 7.57
CA ARG A 235 26.16 -23.21 8.94
C ARG A 235 25.94 -21.71 9.12
N VAL A 236 26.91 -20.89 8.71
CA VAL A 236 26.79 -19.42 8.77
C VAL A 236 25.62 -18.95 7.93
N ARG A 237 25.46 -19.51 6.73
CA ARG A 237 24.31 -19.21 5.85
C ARG A 237 22.97 -19.53 6.50
N TYR A 238 22.84 -20.70 7.12
CA TYR A 238 21.60 -21.11 7.79
C TYR A 238 21.33 -20.30 9.06
N VAL A 239 22.36 -19.95 9.84
CA VAL A 239 22.22 -19.07 11.02
C VAL A 239 21.75 -17.68 10.59
N ALA A 240 22.36 -17.10 9.56
CA ALA A 240 21.94 -15.80 9.03
C ALA A 240 20.49 -15.85 8.50
N LEU A 241 20.12 -16.93 7.78
CA LEU A 241 18.76 -17.12 7.29
C LEU A 241 17.76 -17.26 8.45
N ALA A 242 18.10 -18.04 9.47
CA ALA A 242 17.27 -18.23 10.66
C ALA A 242 17.09 -16.92 11.43
N LEU A 243 18.14 -16.10 11.54
CA LEU A 243 18.06 -14.78 12.17
C LEU A 243 17.11 -13.85 11.40
N VAL A 244 17.27 -13.74 10.08
CA VAL A 244 16.38 -12.91 9.23
C VAL A 244 14.94 -13.42 9.30
N ALA A 245 14.73 -14.73 9.28
CA ALA A 245 13.41 -15.32 9.39
C ALA A 245 12.78 -15.05 10.76
N ALA A 246 13.54 -15.20 11.85
CA ALA A 246 13.07 -14.94 13.21
C ALA A 246 12.71 -13.46 13.40
N LEU A 247 13.59 -12.53 13.00
CA LEU A 247 13.32 -11.08 13.05
C LEU A 247 12.09 -10.72 12.21
N GLY A 248 11.96 -11.32 11.02
CA GLY A 248 10.81 -11.12 10.14
C GLY A 248 9.49 -11.61 10.74
N LEU A 249 9.48 -12.82 11.33
CA LEU A 249 8.31 -13.36 12.02
C LEU A 249 7.96 -12.55 13.26
N VAL A 250 8.93 -12.16 14.08
CA VAL A 250 8.71 -11.30 15.27
C VAL A 250 8.10 -9.96 14.86
N GLY A 251 8.65 -9.29 13.83
CA GLY A 251 8.06 -8.07 13.29
C GLY A 251 6.71 -8.29 12.60
N GLY A 252 6.46 -9.50 12.10
CA GLY A 252 5.23 -9.89 11.39
C GLY A 252 4.06 -10.22 12.31
N VAL A 253 4.31 -10.79 13.50
CA VAL A 253 3.26 -11.25 14.45
C VAL A 253 2.27 -10.14 14.78
N ARG A 254 2.73 -8.90 14.96
CA ARG A 254 1.88 -7.75 15.25
C ARG A 254 0.82 -7.49 14.17
N ASN A 255 1.15 -7.74 12.90
CA ASN A 255 0.17 -7.62 11.80
C ASN A 255 -0.98 -8.63 11.87
N LEU A 256 -0.85 -9.68 12.70
CA LEU A 256 -1.88 -10.70 12.91
C LEU A 256 -2.73 -10.43 14.15
N VAL A 257 -2.17 -9.78 15.18
CA VAL A 257 -2.80 -9.65 16.50
C VAL A 257 -3.26 -8.23 16.82
N GLU A 258 -2.66 -7.20 16.22
CA GLU A 258 -3.04 -5.81 16.44
C GLU A 258 -4.19 -5.42 15.50
N ASN A 259 -5.25 -4.86 16.08
CA ASN A 259 -6.33 -4.28 15.30
C ASN A 259 -5.84 -2.99 14.66
N ARG A 260 -6.18 -2.81 13.38
CA ARG A 260 -5.78 -1.61 12.62
C ARG A 260 -6.65 -0.40 12.94
N THR A 261 -7.87 -0.60 13.41
CA THR A 261 -8.85 0.46 13.66
C THR A 261 -9.46 0.35 15.06
N GLN A 262 -9.85 1.49 15.64
CA GLN A 262 -10.69 1.56 16.85
C GLN A 262 -12.19 1.36 16.58
N ALA A 263 -12.61 1.07 15.35
CA ALA A 263 -14.01 0.88 14.97
C ALA A 263 -14.77 -0.11 15.86
N ALA A 264 -14.13 -1.19 16.31
CA ALA A 264 -14.75 -2.16 17.20
C ALA A 264 -15.16 -1.56 18.56
N GLN A 265 -14.39 -0.60 19.08
CA GLN A 265 -14.68 0.08 20.34
C GLN A 265 -15.88 1.02 20.18
N ALA A 266 -15.89 1.85 19.14
CA ALA A 266 -17.01 2.73 18.85
C ALA A 266 -18.30 1.93 18.57
N ALA A 267 -18.23 0.93 17.70
CA ALA A 267 -19.38 0.10 17.36
C ALA A 267 -19.91 -0.70 18.56
N ALA A 268 -19.05 -1.15 19.48
CA ALA A 268 -19.50 -1.85 20.68
C ALA A 268 -20.36 -0.98 21.60
N VAL A 269 -20.05 0.31 21.72
CA VAL A 269 -20.88 1.27 22.47
C VAL A 269 -22.19 1.51 21.76
N ILE A 270 -22.15 1.81 20.45
CA ILE A 270 -23.36 2.10 19.66
C ILE A 270 -24.33 0.91 19.70
N ARG A 271 -23.87 -0.33 19.44
CA ARG A 271 -24.74 -1.51 19.51
C ARG A 271 -25.35 -1.76 20.90
N ALA A 272 -24.67 -1.32 21.95
CA ALA A 272 -25.14 -1.56 23.32
C ALA A 272 -26.23 -0.56 23.75
N GLU A 273 -26.26 0.63 23.13
CA GLU A 273 -26.99 1.77 23.68
C GLU A 273 -27.82 2.57 22.68
N ALA A 274 -27.59 2.39 21.38
CA ALA A 274 -28.35 3.10 20.35
C ALA A 274 -29.78 2.56 20.25
N GLU A 275 -30.72 3.48 20.02
CA GLU A 275 -32.13 3.18 19.81
C GLU A 275 -32.48 3.35 18.31
N PRO A 276 -33.51 2.65 17.79
CA PRO A 276 -33.99 2.92 16.43
C PRO A 276 -34.34 4.41 16.24
N GLY A 277 -33.84 5.00 15.16
CA GLY A 277 -33.91 6.42 14.82
C GLY A 277 -32.72 7.24 15.29
N ASP A 278 -31.80 6.68 16.08
CA ASP A 278 -30.52 7.33 16.40
C ASP A 278 -29.68 7.58 15.14
N VAL A 279 -28.97 8.71 15.14
CA VAL A 279 -28.16 9.17 14.01
C VAL A 279 -26.68 8.95 14.33
N VAL A 280 -25.98 8.19 13.49
CA VAL A 280 -24.53 7.99 13.55
C VAL A 280 -23.86 8.83 12.48
N VAL A 281 -22.96 9.71 12.90
CA VAL A 281 -22.27 10.66 12.03
C VAL A 281 -20.78 10.36 12.02
N TYR A 282 -20.17 10.36 10.85
CA TYR A 282 -18.75 10.10 10.67
C TYR A 282 -18.04 11.34 10.13
N CYS A 283 -16.98 11.78 10.82
CA CYS A 283 -16.07 12.79 10.31
C CYS A 283 -14.60 12.45 10.63
N PRO A 284 -13.74 12.31 9.61
CA PRO A 284 -14.06 12.34 8.18
C PRO A 284 -14.90 11.12 7.74
N ASP A 285 -15.53 11.18 6.57
CA ASP A 285 -16.17 10.03 5.92
C ASP A 285 -15.27 8.77 5.84
N GLN A 286 -13.94 8.94 5.81
CA GLN A 286 -12.95 7.86 5.78
C GLN A 286 -13.03 6.87 6.95
N VAL A 287 -13.58 7.26 8.10
CA VAL A 287 -13.81 6.37 9.26
C VAL A 287 -15.24 5.82 9.34
N GLY A 288 -16.04 6.06 8.30
CA GLY A 288 -17.39 5.50 8.16
C GLY A 288 -17.38 4.00 7.86
N PRO A 289 -16.67 3.53 6.82
CA PRO A 289 -16.83 2.15 6.33
C PRO A 289 -16.51 1.05 7.35
N ASP A 290 -15.54 1.27 8.21
CA ASP A 290 -15.08 0.28 9.18
C ASP A 290 -16.01 0.17 10.39
N VAL A 291 -16.57 1.28 10.89
CA VAL A 291 -17.61 1.28 11.93
C VAL A 291 -18.95 0.81 11.38
N SER A 292 -19.41 1.38 10.26
CA SER A 292 -20.70 1.04 9.65
C SER A 292 -20.81 -0.45 9.35
N ARG A 293 -19.73 -1.08 8.86
CA ARG A 293 -19.69 -2.54 8.64
C ARG A 293 -19.99 -3.35 9.91
N LEU A 294 -19.64 -2.85 11.09
CA LEU A 294 -19.90 -3.50 12.39
C LEU A 294 -21.26 -3.15 13.00
N LEU A 295 -22.01 -2.25 12.35
CA LEU A 295 -23.37 -1.84 12.71
C LEU A 295 -24.41 -2.32 11.68
N ARG A 296 -24.02 -3.12 10.68
CA ARG A 296 -24.92 -3.57 9.60
C ARG A 296 -26.16 -4.33 10.07
N ASP A 297 -26.06 -5.00 11.22
CA ASP A 297 -27.14 -5.78 11.80
C ASP A 297 -28.03 -4.92 12.73
N GLU A 298 -27.67 -3.66 12.98
CA GLU A 298 -28.47 -2.72 13.77
C GLU A 298 -29.50 -2.03 12.86
N GLU A 299 -30.76 -2.46 12.96
CA GLU A 299 -31.84 -1.88 12.18
C GLU A 299 -32.29 -0.53 12.74
N GLY A 300 -32.56 0.42 11.84
CA GLY A 300 -33.16 1.71 12.20
C GLY A 300 -32.18 2.81 12.59
N LEU A 301 -30.86 2.58 12.52
CA LEU A 301 -29.88 3.67 12.63
C LEU A 301 -29.79 4.45 11.34
N GLU A 302 -29.83 5.78 11.44
CA GLU A 302 -29.52 6.67 10.32
C GLU A 302 -28.03 6.97 10.31
N GLN A 303 -27.36 6.78 9.18
CA GLN A 303 -25.90 6.89 9.10
C GLN A 303 -25.49 7.90 8.03
N LEU A 304 -24.65 8.87 8.40
CA LEU A 304 -24.28 10.01 7.55
C LEU A 304 -22.78 10.30 7.64
N THR A 305 -22.20 10.69 6.52
CA THR A 305 -20.78 11.05 6.45
C THR A 305 -20.59 12.50 6.02
N PHE A 306 -19.59 13.18 6.58
CA PHE A 306 -19.18 14.50 6.12
C PHE A 306 -18.07 14.34 5.04
N PRO A 307 -18.15 15.03 3.87
CA PRO A 307 -18.86 16.29 3.63
C PRO A 307 -20.28 16.23 3.07
N ASP A 308 -20.68 15.15 2.40
CA ASP A 308 -21.87 15.18 1.51
C ASP A 308 -23.17 14.67 2.17
N GLY A 309 -23.12 14.12 3.38
CA GLY A 309 -24.25 13.44 4.01
C GLY A 309 -24.54 12.07 3.41
N ASP A 310 -23.58 11.50 2.67
CA ASP A 310 -23.73 10.23 1.98
C ASP A 310 -23.66 9.01 2.93
N PRO A 311 -24.16 7.85 2.50
CA PRO A 311 -24.02 6.59 3.22
C PRO A 311 -22.55 6.19 3.47
N PRO A 312 -22.23 5.59 4.63
CA PRO A 312 -20.85 5.37 5.08
C PRO A 312 -20.13 4.18 4.43
N GLU A 313 -20.76 3.42 3.54
CA GLU A 313 -20.15 2.20 3.00
C GLU A 313 -19.04 2.49 1.99
N PHE A 314 -19.02 3.68 1.40
CA PHE A 314 -18.07 4.06 0.36
C PHE A 314 -17.59 5.50 0.55
N VAL A 315 -16.28 5.69 0.36
CA VAL A 315 -15.67 7.02 0.31
C VAL A 315 -15.53 7.40 -1.16
N ASP A 316 -16.24 8.44 -1.58
CA ASP A 316 -16.04 9.01 -2.91
C ASP A 316 -14.77 9.87 -2.92
N TRP A 317 -13.79 9.48 -3.73
CA TRP A 317 -12.52 10.20 -3.88
C TRP A 317 -12.53 11.22 -5.03
N VAL A 318 -13.62 11.31 -5.80
CA VAL A 318 -13.76 12.26 -6.91
C VAL A 318 -13.82 13.67 -6.35
N ASP A 319 -12.88 14.51 -6.80
CA ASP A 319 -12.74 15.93 -6.46
C ASP A 319 -12.78 16.18 -4.95
N TYR A 320 -12.24 15.22 -4.19
CA TYR A 320 -12.46 15.10 -2.75
C TYR A 320 -12.11 16.35 -1.95
N GLN A 321 -10.97 16.99 -2.24
CA GLN A 321 -10.59 18.26 -1.61
C GLN A 321 -11.61 19.35 -1.90
N GLU A 322 -12.04 19.48 -3.15
CA GLU A 322 -12.96 20.54 -3.56
C GLU A 322 -14.35 20.33 -2.95
N ARG A 323 -14.77 19.07 -2.70
CA ARG A 323 -16.02 18.79 -1.98
C ARG A 323 -15.94 19.23 -0.52
N ILE A 324 -14.82 18.93 0.15
CA ILE A 324 -14.60 19.36 1.53
C ILE A 324 -14.56 20.90 1.62
N ASP A 325 -13.80 21.56 0.75
CA ASP A 325 -13.66 23.03 0.73
C ASP A 325 -14.98 23.76 0.48
N ARG A 326 -15.94 23.12 -0.19
CA ARG A 326 -17.26 23.69 -0.48
C ARG A 326 -18.32 23.36 0.57
N ALA A 327 -18.05 22.41 1.46
CA ALA A 327 -19.00 21.96 2.47
C ALA A 327 -19.11 22.99 3.60
N ASP A 328 -20.32 23.15 4.15
CA ASP A 328 -20.56 24.02 5.31
C ASP A 328 -20.78 23.14 6.55
N THR A 329 -19.82 23.16 7.47
CA THR A 329 -19.87 22.36 8.69
C THR A 329 -20.99 22.75 9.63
N GLN A 330 -21.42 24.02 9.62
CA GLN A 330 -22.55 24.48 10.44
C GLN A 330 -23.88 24.02 9.84
N ALA A 331 -24.02 24.11 8.51
CA ALA A 331 -25.18 23.59 7.81
C ALA A 331 -25.32 22.07 8.01
N PHE A 332 -24.20 21.33 7.89
CA PHE A 332 -24.18 19.89 8.12
C PHE A 332 -24.53 19.51 9.56
N ALA A 333 -23.97 20.21 10.56
CA ALA A 333 -24.33 19.98 11.96
C ALA A 333 -25.82 20.27 12.23
N ALA A 334 -26.39 21.31 11.62
CA ALA A 334 -27.81 21.62 11.71
C ALA A 334 -28.69 20.53 11.08
N GLU A 335 -28.29 20.00 9.91
CA GLU A 335 -28.97 18.89 9.25
C GLU A 335 -28.98 17.62 10.11
N VAL A 336 -27.84 17.27 10.72
CA VAL A 336 -27.74 16.14 11.67
C VAL A 336 -28.71 16.31 12.84
N LEU A 337 -28.76 17.51 13.42
CA LEU A 337 -29.66 17.81 14.54
C LEU A 337 -31.14 17.76 14.12
N GLU A 338 -31.47 18.21 12.91
CA GLU A 338 -32.82 18.13 12.35
C GLU A 338 -33.26 16.68 12.19
N ARG A 339 -32.41 15.83 11.60
CA ARG A 339 -32.70 14.40 11.41
C ARG A 339 -32.88 13.66 12.75
N ALA A 340 -32.05 13.96 13.73
CA ALA A 340 -32.15 13.36 15.06
C ALA A 340 -33.34 13.89 15.90
N GLY A 341 -33.86 15.08 15.56
CA GLY A 341 -35.00 15.70 16.24
C GLY A 341 -34.81 15.88 17.75
N GLU A 342 -35.90 15.80 18.52
CA GLU A 342 -35.89 15.87 19.99
C GLU A 342 -35.87 14.48 20.65
N THR A 343 -35.95 13.41 19.87
CA THR A 343 -36.21 12.06 20.38
C THR A 343 -35.05 11.09 20.24
N HIS A 344 -34.08 11.38 19.37
CA HIS A 344 -33.00 10.46 19.03
C HIS A 344 -31.64 11.01 19.42
N THR A 345 -30.71 10.12 19.77
CA THR A 345 -29.32 10.44 20.13
C THR A 345 -28.48 10.62 18.86
N VAL A 346 -27.48 11.50 18.92
CA VAL A 346 -26.46 11.62 17.86
C VAL A 346 -25.16 10.98 18.35
N TRP A 347 -24.67 9.99 17.60
CA TRP A 347 -23.41 9.28 17.82
C TRP A 347 -22.38 9.80 16.83
N PHE A 348 -21.47 10.65 17.29
CA PHE A 348 -20.45 11.26 16.43
C PHE A 348 -19.13 10.49 16.52
N VAL A 349 -18.81 9.76 15.46
CA VAL A 349 -17.53 9.09 15.25
C VAL A 349 -16.58 10.09 14.61
N ILE A 350 -15.49 10.40 15.33
CA ILE A 350 -14.55 11.45 14.94
C ILE A 350 -13.12 10.95 14.92
N ALA A 351 -12.36 11.27 13.86
CA ALA A 351 -10.92 11.07 13.85
C ALA A 351 -10.19 12.40 13.58
N PRO A 352 -9.60 13.03 14.61
CA PRO A 352 -8.92 14.30 14.45
C PRO A 352 -7.60 14.15 13.68
N GLY A 353 -7.15 15.24 13.04
CA GLY A 353 -5.84 15.29 12.39
C GLY A 353 -5.76 14.57 11.04
N TYR A 354 -6.89 14.18 10.45
CA TYR A 354 -6.93 13.78 9.05
C TYR A 354 -6.64 14.98 8.16
N ARG A 355 -5.72 14.77 7.23
CA ARG A 355 -5.37 15.78 6.24
C ARG A 355 -6.61 16.15 5.43
N ASN A 356 -6.76 17.45 5.13
CA ASN A 356 -7.86 18.07 4.41
C ASN A 356 -9.13 18.29 5.23
N PHE A 357 -9.16 17.85 6.50
CA PHE A 357 -10.27 18.09 7.44
C PHE A 357 -9.83 18.94 8.63
N GLU A 358 -8.74 19.71 8.49
CA GLU A 358 -8.16 20.50 9.58
C GLU A 358 -9.18 21.49 10.16
N GLY A 359 -9.75 21.17 11.33
CA GLY A 359 -10.74 22.00 12.02
C GLY A 359 -12.19 21.74 11.60
N GLU A 360 -12.44 20.98 10.52
CA GLU A 360 -13.80 20.74 10.03
C GLU A 360 -14.58 19.82 10.96
N CYS A 361 -13.99 18.69 11.36
CA CYS A 361 -14.65 17.75 12.28
C CYS A 361 -14.84 18.36 13.68
N GLU A 362 -13.90 19.19 14.14
CA GLU A 362 -14.03 19.96 15.37
C GLU A 362 -15.15 21.00 15.28
N ALA A 363 -15.31 21.68 14.13
CA ALA A 363 -16.37 22.64 13.90
C ALA A 363 -17.77 22.00 13.90
N ILE A 364 -17.91 20.80 13.30
CA ILE A 364 -19.14 20.00 13.38
C ILE A 364 -19.43 19.63 14.83
N GLY A 365 -18.43 19.09 15.55
CA GLY A 365 -18.57 18.75 16.97
C GLY A 365 -18.97 19.94 17.85
N ALA A 366 -18.48 21.15 17.53
CA ALA A 366 -18.88 22.38 18.19
C ALA A 366 -20.34 22.77 17.87
N GLY A 367 -20.77 22.65 16.62
CA GLY A 367 -22.16 22.88 16.21
C GLY A 367 -23.14 21.92 16.90
N LEU A 368 -22.81 20.62 16.95
CA LEU A 368 -23.58 19.61 17.67
C LEU A 368 -23.66 19.92 19.18
N SER A 369 -22.55 20.36 19.78
CA SER A 369 -22.51 20.73 21.21
C SER A 369 -23.36 21.96 21.52
N ALA A 370 -23.45 22.91 20.58
CA ALA A 370 -24.28 24.10 20.73
C ALA A 370 -25.78 23.77 20.66
N GLY A 371 -26.17 22.84 19.79
CA GLY A 371 -27.56 22.38 19.68
C GLY A 371 -27.99 21.41 20.78
N ARG A 372 -27.05 20.60 21.28
CA ARG A 372 -27.28 19.58 22.33
C ARG A 372 -26.21 19.67 23.42
N PRO A 373 -26.43 20.51 24.45
CA PRO A 373 -25.50 20.59 25.58
C PRO A 373 -25.51 19.27 26.36
N GLY A 374 -24.34 18.80 26.79
CA GLY A 374 -24.21 17.53 27.53
C GLY A 374 -23.50 16.41 26.78
N ALA A 375 -22.71 16.74 25.76
CA ALA A 375 -21.89 15.80 25.02
C ALA A 375 -20.99 14.95 25.96
N ARG A 376 -20.90 13.64 25.69
CA ARG A 376 -20.10 12.69 26.46
C ARG A 376 -19.11 11.97 25.56
N THR A 377 -17.82 12.05 25.85
CA THR A 377 -16.83 11.20 25.20
C THR A 377 -16.99 9.76 25.67
N ARG A 378 -17.31 8.86 24.74
CA ARG A 378 -17.52 7.43 24.99
C ARG A 378 -16.30 6.60 24.63
N VAL A 379 -15.58 7.01 23.60
CA VAL A 379 -14.30 6.44 23.18
C VAL A 379 -13.35 7.59 22.90
N ALA A 380 -12.17 7.57 23.53
CA ALA A 380 -11.10 8.50 23.22
C ALA A 380 -10.25 7.94 22.06
N PRO A 381 -9.84 8.78 21.08
CA PRO A 381 -8.90 8.35 20.06
C PRO A 381 -7.56 7.91 20.69
N ASP A 382 -7.03 6.79 20.22
CA ASP A 382 -5.81 6.13 20.70
C ASP A 382 -4.81 5.95 19.55
N ASP A 383 -3.70 6.68 19.60
CA ASP A 383 -2.68 6.73 18.56
C ASP A 383 -1.87 5.41 18.40
N GLN A 384 -2.11 4.43 19.26
CA GLN A 384 -1.60 3.06 19.08
C GLN A 384 -2.23 2.38 17.87
N PHE A 385 -3.45 2.74 17.48
CA PHE A 385 -4.13 2.18 16.32
C PHE A 385 -3.60 2.77 15.01
N PHE A 386 -3.82 2.06 13.90
CA PHE A 386 -3.46 2.60 12.58
C PHE A 386 -4.44 3.68 12.13
N GLU A 387 -5.72 3.39 12.27
CA GLU A 387 -6.87 4.26 12.13
C GLU A 387 -7.44 4.48 13.53
N PHE A 388 -7.02 5.57 14.18
CA PHE A 388 -7.55 5.96 15.49
C PHE A 388 -8.80 6.82 15.31
N GLN A 389 -9.78 6.62 16.18
CA GLN A 389 -11.06 7.32 16.14
C GLN A 389 -11.69 7.35 17.53
N GLY A 390 -12.39 8.45 17.82
CA GLY A 390 -13.20 8.64 19.00
C GLY A 390 -14.69 8.46 18.72
N LEU A 391 -15.45 8.41 19.80
CA LEU A 391 -16.91 8.43 19.78
C LEU A 391 -17.39 9.43 20.81
N ILE A 392 -18.19 10.38 20.36
CA ILE A 392 -18.86 11.38 21.20
C ILE A 392 -20.36 11.16 21.07
N GLU A 393 -21.03 11.07 22.21
CA GLU A 393 -22.47 10.96 22.30
C GLU A 393 -23.09 12.33 22.60
N TYR A 394 -24.08 12.72 21.82
CA TYR A 394 -24.92 13.90 22.06
C TYR A 394 -26.35 13.43 22.38
N PRO A 395 -26.71 13.33 23.67
CA PRO A 395 -27.99 12.77 24.08
C PRO A 395 -29.16 13.58 23.54
N LYS A 396 -30.31 12.94 23.40
CA LYS A 396 -31.59 13.63 23.20
C LYS A 396 -31.83 14.68 24.31
N PRO A 397 -32.43 15.84 23.98
CA PRO A 397 -32.63 16.96 24.93
C PRO A 397 -33.32 16.61 26.25
#